data_AF-A0A815VN20-F1
#
_entry.id   AF-A0A815VN20-F1
#
_cell.length_a   1.000
_cell.length_b   1.000
_cell.length_c   1.000
_cell.angle_alpha   90.00
_cell.angle_beta   90.00
_cell.angle_gamma   90.00
#
_symmetry.space_group_name_H-M   'P 1'
#
loop_
_entity.id
_entity.type
_entity.pdbx_description
1 polymer ?
#
loop_
_entity_poly.entity_id
_entity_poly.type
_entity_poly.pdbx_seq_one_letter_code
_entity_poly.pdbx_strand_id
1 'polypeptide(L)' 'NTPVNGKWKQNGVTIAGGHGQGNATNELNEPYGLFVDDDQRVVIAD' A
#
# COMPACT_ATOMS: atom_id res chain seq x y z
N ASN A 1 -15.42 17.71 -12.16
CA ASN A 1 -14.50 18.19 -11.10
C ASN A 1 -14.76 17.44 -9.80
N THR A 2 -14.09 16.31 -9.58
CA THR A 2 -14.09 15.66 -8.26
C THR A 2 -13.07 16.38 -7.36
N PRO A 3 -13.43 16.78 -6.13
CA PRO A 3 -12.52 17.47 -5.23
C PRO A 3 -11.32 16.58 -4.92
N VAL A 4 -10.13 17.01 -5.34
CA VAL A 4 -8.86 16.30 -5.08
C VAL A 4 -8.56 16.14 -3.58
N ASN A 5 -9.24 16.92 -2.73
CA ASN A 5 -9.03 16.95 -1.29
C ASN A 5 -9.97 16.04 -0.46
N GLY A 6 -10.89 15.30 -1.12
CA GLY A 6 -11.78 14.35 -0.45
C GLY A 6 -11.44 12.88 -0.72
N LYS A 7 -10.44 12.61 -1.55
CA LYS A 7 -10.25 11.29 -2.16
C LYS A 7 -9.49 10.29 -1.29
N TRP A 8 -8.78 10.73 -0.25
CA TRP A 8 -8.05 9.84 0.66
C TRP A 8 -8.08 10.40 2.09
N LYS A 9 -8.46 9.58 3.06
CA LYS A 9 -8.37 9.92 4.50
C LYS A 9 -6.88 10.02 4.86
N GLN A 10 -6.43 11.17 5.37
CA GLN A 10 -5.02 11.38 5.75
C GLN A 10 -4.58 10.64 7.04
N ASN A 11 -5.46 9.87 7.68
CA ASN A 11 -5.16 9.14 8.92
C ASN A 11 -4.62 7.72 8.67
N GLY A 12 -4.11 7.43 7.47
CA GLY A 12 -3.48 6.15 7.17
C GLY A 12 -2.11 6.05 7.85
N VAL A 13 -1.68 4.81 8.13
CA VAL A 13 -0.32 4.51 8.60
C VAL A 13 0.36 3.68 7.52
N THR A 14 1.62 3.99 7.22
CA THR A 14 2.45 3.17 6.31
C THR A 14 2.86 1.90 7.04
N ILE A 15 2.42 0.75 6.53
CA ILE A 15 2.73 -0.57 7.13
C ILE A 15 3.90 -1.26 6.40
N ALA A 16 3.98 -1.10 5.07
CA ALA A 16 5.09 -1.58 4.26
C ALA A 16 5.54 -0.44 3.30
N GLY A 17 6.84 -0.16 3.30
CA GLY A 17 7.45 0.95 2.56
C GLY A 17 8.04 2.04 3.46
N GLY A 18 8.82 2.95 2.86
CA GLY A 18 9.51 4.04 3.56
C GLY A 18 10.92 3.70 4.08
N HIS A 19 11.34 2.43 4.02
CA HIS A 19 12.67 1.97 4.46
C HIS A 19 13.62 1.59 3.31
N GLY A 20 13.21 1.82 2.06
CA GLY A 20 13.95 1.37 0.88
C GLY A 20 13.55 -0.04 0.44
N GLN A 21 14.28 -0.54 -0.57
CA GLN A 21 14.08 -1.89 -1.12
C GLN A 21 14.62 -2.96 -0.18
N GLY A 22 13.85 -4.02 0.08
CA GLY A 22 14.27 -5.09 0.98
C GLY A 22 13.25 -6.21 1.16
N ASN A 23 13.56 -7.13 2.07
CA ASN A 23 12.85 -8.41 2.24
C ASN A 23 12.19 -8.52 3.63
N ALA A 24 12.26 -7.48 4.45
CA ALA A 24 11.62 -7.45 5.75
C ALA A 24 10.09 -7.29 5.61
N THR A 25 9.36 -7.62 6.67
CA THR A 25 7.89 -7.58 6.68
C THR A 25 7.27 -6.19 6.47
N ASN A 26 8.07 -5.12 6.56
CA ASN A 26 7.69 -3.73 6.38
C ASN A 26 8.45 -3.03 5.24
N GLU A 27 9.11 -3.80 4.39
CA GLU A 27 9.85 -3.32 3.22
C GLU A 27 9.16 -3.78 1.93
N LEU A 28 9.46 -3.11 0.82
CA LEU A 28 9.01 -3.48 -0.52
C LEU A 28 10.21 -3.39 -1.46
N ASN A 29 10.49 -4.40 -2.27
CA ASN A 29 11.62 -4.39 -3.20
C ASN A 29 11.19 -3.94 -4.62
N GLU A 30 10.38 -4.72 -5.32
CA GLU A 30 9.91 -4.43 -6.68
C GLU A 30 8.44 -4.84 -6.87
N PRO A 31 7.49 -4.21 -6.16
CA PRO A 31 6.09 -4.59 -6.29
C PRO A 31 5.52 -4.29 -7.69
N TYR A 32 5.02 -5.34 -8.35
CA TYR A 32 4.42 -5.28 -9.69
C TYR A 32 2.89 -5.32 -9.67
N GLY A 33 2.28 -5.68 -8.53
CA GLY A 33 0.82 -5.82 -8.44
C GLY A 33 0.26 -5.65 -7.04
N LEU A 34 -1.01 -5.23 -7.00
CA LEU A 34 -1.81 -5.12 -5.78
C LEU A 34 -3.20 -5.70 -6.02
N PHE A 35 -3.65 -6.53 -5.10
CA PHE A 35 -4.99 -7.12 -5.11
C PHE A 35 -5.65 -6.98 -3.75
N VAL A 36 -6.98 -6.84 -3.75
CA VAL A 36 -7.81 -6.84 -2.55
C VAL A 36 -8.80 -7.99 -2.68
N ASP A 37 -8.77 -8.92 -1.72
CA ASP A 37 -9.70 -10.06 -1.70
C ASP A 37 -11.04 -9.71 -1.03
N ASP A 38 -12.00 -10.63 -1.12
CA ASP A 38 -13.35 -10.46 -0.54
C ASP A 38 -13.33 -10.34 1.00
N ASP A 39 -12.26 -10.82 1.64
CA ASP A 39 -12.01 -10.71 3.08
C ASP A 39 -11.32 -9.37 3.46
N GLN A 40 -11.20 -8.44 2.51
CA GLN A 40 -10.54 -7.14 2.66
C GLN A 40 -9.06 -7.21 3.01
N ARG A 41 -8.37 -8.30 2.65
CA ARG A 41 -6.91 -8.37 2.73
C ARG A 41 -6.30 -7.72 1.51
N VAL A 42 -5.25 -6.94 1.75
CA VAL A 42 -4.40 -6.39 0.70
C VAL A 42 -3.23 -7.33 0.49
N VAL A 43 -3.08 -7.83 -0.73
CA VAL A 43 -1.94 -8.67 -1.14
C VAL A 43 -1.13 -7.89 -2.15
N ILE A 44 0.19 -7.87 -1.95
CA ILE A 44 1.16 -7.19 -2.83
C ILE A 44 2.03 -8.27 -3.46
N ALA A 45 2.18 -8.22 -4.78
CA ALA A 45 3.12 -9.06 -5.52
C ALA A 45 4.44 -8.29 -5.65
N ASP A 46 5.28 -8.45 -4.63
CA ASP A 46 6.63 -7.91 -4.49
C ASP A 46 7.71 -8.82 -5.11
#